data_AF-A0AB38R4E3-F1
#
_entry.id   AF-A0AB38R4E3-F1
#
_cell.length_a   1.000
_cell.length_b   1.000
_cell.length_c   1.000
_cell.angle_alpha   90.00
_cell.angle_beta   90.00
_cell.angle_gamma   90.00
#
_symmetry.space_group_name_H-M   'P 1'
#
loop_
_entity.id
_entity.type
_entity.pdbx_description
1 polymer ?
#
loop_
_entity_poly.entity_id
_entity_poly.type
_entity_poly.pdbx_seq_one_letter_code
_entity_poly.pdbx_strand_id
1 'polypeptide(L)'
;MLDADTRAQIFADVPHLPGSAKPDPVLVADNVSRTFGGLKAVDVDHLEIQRGCITGLIGPNGAGKTTLFNLLTGFDRPDTGTWSMDGQSLGRMYPHQVARKGVVRTFQLTKALSKLTVLDNVRLGATGQRGERIFASLVPWIWKGQEREITERANELLARFKLDTKADDLAGSLSGGQRKLLEMARALMTSPSVVMLDEPMAGVNPALTQSLLGHIKSLRDDGMTVVFVEHDMDVIRDISDWVVVMAQGSVIAESTPDELSSNTAVVDAYLGSHHDQALEFDDNGNPVGETAVLAAALAEAEVETLETGGDLSEPDIDNLPADLAATLESSPEEPRGRHEKP
;
A
#
# COMPACT_ATOMS: atom_id res chain seq x y z
N MET A 1 1.32 9.31 24.69
CA MET A 1 0.67 8.33 23.81
C MET A 1 -0.81 8.64 23.81
N LEU A 2 -1.47 8.57 22.65
CA LEU A 2 -2.90 8.85 22.50
C LEU A 2 -3.67 7.56 22.81
N ASP A 3 -4.60 7.58 23.77
CA ASP A 3 -5.52 6.46 23.98
C ASP A 3 -6.62 6.45 22.89
N ALA A 4 -7.42 5.38 22.86
CA ALA A 4 -8.44 5.20 21.83
C ALA A 4 -9.51 6.31 21.84
N ASP A 5 -9.95 6.75 23.02
CA ASP A 5 -10.96 7.80 23.17
C ASP A 5 -10.42 9.15 22.67
N THR A 6 -9.17 9.48 22.98
CA THR A 6 -8.51 10.68 22.49
C THR A 6 -8.39 10.66 20.95
N ARG A 7 -8.09 9.50 20.35
CA ARG A 7 -8.03 9.36 18.89
C ARG A 7 -9.39 9.53 18.23
N ALA A 8 -10.44 8.94 18.79
CA ALA A 8 -11.80 9.15 18.30
C ALA A 8 -12.19 10.64 18.36
N GLN A 9 -11.82 11.33 19.45
CA GLN A 9 -12.10 12.76 19.62
C GLN A 9 -11.33 13.65 18.64
N ILE A 10 -10.13 13.24 18.19
CA ILE A 10 -9.36 13.98 17.17
C ILE A 10 -10.15 14.13 15.87
N PHE A 11 -10.90 13.10 15.47
CA PHE A 11 -11.64 13.10 14.21
C PHE A 11 -13.10 13.54 14.34
N ALA A 12 -13.62 13.72 15.56
CA ALA A 12 -15.02 14.08 15.81
C ALA A 12 -15.45 15.39 15.12
N ASP A 13 -14.54 16.35 14.99
CA ASP A 13 -14.79 17.65 14.36
C ASP A 13 -14.15 17.77 12.96
N VAL A 14 -13.52 16.70 12.46
CA VAL A 14 -12.90 16.69 11.12
C VAL A 14 -14.00 16.43 10.08
N PRO A 15 -14.19 17.30 9.07
CA PRO A 15 -15.18 17.04 8.02
C PRO A 15 -14.89 15.76 7.24
N HIS A 16 -15.93 15.05 6.83
CA HIS A 16 -15.81 13.83 6.01
C HIS A 16 -15.81 14.20 4.52
N LEU A 17 -14.85 15.02 4.13
CA LEU A 17 -14.69 15.56 2.78
C LEU A 17 -13.23 15.42 2.32
N PRO A 18 -12.98 15.26 1.00
CA PRO A 18 -11.62 15.28 0.45
C PRO A 18 -10.86 16.55 0.84
N GLY A 19 -9.61 16.40 1.27
CA GLY A 19 -8.75 17.51 1.66
C GLY A 19 -9.13 18.12 3.01
N SER A 20 -9.70 17.33 3.92
CA SER A 20 -10.06 17.85 5.24
C SER A 20 -8.83 18.08 6.11
N ALA A 21 -8.69 19.30 6.63
CA ALA A 21 -7.61 19.65 7.53
C ALA A 21 -7.65 18.81 8.82
N LYS A 22 -6.48 18.42 9.31
CA LYS A 22 -6.29 17.63 10.52
C LYS A 22 -5.73 18.51 11.64
N PRO A 23 -6.02 18.23 12.93
CA PRO A 23 -5.55 19.06 14.04
C PRO A 23 -4.02 19.11 14.22
N ASP A 24 -3.32 18.01 13.97
CA ASP A 24 -1.84 17.92 14.00
C ASP A 24 -1.35 17.03 12.85
N PRO A 25 -1.28 17.56 11.62
CA PRO A 25 -0.84 16.79 10.48
C PRO A 25 0.69 16.60 10.51
N VAL A 26 1.14 15.35 10.43
CA VAL A 26 2.57 15.03 10.29
C VAL A 26 3.02 15.10 8.84
N LEU A 27 2.18 14.70 7.89
CA LEU A 27 2.42 14.83 6.45
C LEU A 27 1.34 15.69 5.83
N VAL A 28 1.75 16.61 4.96
CA VAL A 28 0.86 17.48 4.19
C VAL A 28 1.29 17.45 2.74
N ALA A 29 0.36 17.21 1.82
CA ALA A 29 0.56 17.21 0.38
C ALA A 29 -0.40 18.21 -0.27
N ASP A 30 0.14 19.18 -0.99
CA ASP A 30 -0.60 20.27 -1.64
C ASP A 30 -0.35 20.28 -3.14
N ASN A 31 -1.44 20.20 -3.91
CA ASN A 31 -1.48 20.27 -5.38
C ASN A 31 -0.51 19.28 -6.05
N VAL A 32 -0.36 18.10 -5.45
CA VAL A 32 0.59 17.06 -5.86
C VAL A 32 0.03 16.33 -7.07
N SER A 33 0.71 16.45 -8.21
CA SER A 33 0.35 15.71 -9.41
C SER A 33 1.50 14.90 -10.00
N ARG A 34 1.16 13.84 -10.72
CA ARG A 34 2.12 13.01 -11.47
C ARG A 34 1.48 12.41 -12.71
N THR A 35 2.13 12.58 -13.86
CA THR A 35 1.67 12.13 -15.17
C THR A 35 2.65 11.13 -15.79
N PHE A 36 2.14 10.02 -16.32
CA PHE A 36 2.91 9.04 -17.09
C PHE A 36 2.29 8.87 -18.48
N GLY A 37 3.07 9.13 -19.54
CA GLY A 37 2.61 8.88 -20.91
C GLY A 37 1.31 9.60 -21.30
N GLY A 38 1.00 10.74 -20.66
CA GLY A 38 -0.25 11.48 -20.86
C GLY A 38 -1.38 11.12 -19.89
N LEU A 39 -1.27 10.02 -19.13
CA LEU A 39 -2.20 9.67 -18.07
C LEU A 39 -1.79 10.36 -16.76
N LYS A 40 -2.69 11.18 -16.21
CA LYS A 40 -2.51 11.80 -14.89
C LYS A 40 -2.78 10.76 -13.80
N ALA A 41 -1.73 10.09 -13.34
CA ALA A 41 -1.82 8.98 -12.39
C ALA A 41 -2.08 9.42 -10.95
N VAL A 42 -1.68 10.65 -10.60
CA VAL A 42 -2.01 11.30 -9.32
C VAL A 42 -2.38 12.75 -9.60
N ASP A 43 -3.47 13.20 -8.98
CA ASP A 43 -3.96 14.58 -8.98
C ASP A 43 -4.62 14.88 -7.62
N VAL A 44 -3.79 15.17 -6.62
CA VAL A 44 -4.25 15.39 -5.25
C VAL A 44 -4.15 16.87 -4.92
N ASP A 45 -5.30 17.51 -4.80
CA ASP A 45 -5.42 18.94 -4.44
C ASP A 45 -4.86 19.20 -3.04
N HIS A 46 -5.30 18.43 -2.05
CA HIS A 46 -4.82 18.52 -0.67
C HIS A 46 -5.02 17.19 0.06
N LEU A 47 -4.04 16.79 0.85
CA LEU A 47 -4.09 15.59 1.70
C LEU A 47 -3.25 15.79 2.96
N GLU A 48 -3.84 15.48 4.11
CA GLU A 48 -3.17 15.54 5.41
C GLU A 48 -3.25 14.21 6.16
N ILE A 49 -2.11 13.79 6.74
CA ILE A 49 -2.01 12.60 7.58
C ILE A 49 -1.83 13.03 9.03
N GLN A 50 -2.77 12.62 9.89
CA GLN A 50 -2.76 12.94 11.32
C GLN A 50 -1.62 12.21 12.06
N ARG A 51 -0.90 12.92 12.92
CA ARG A 51 0.15 12.35 13.76
C ARG A 51 -0.40 11.32 14.76
N GLY A 52 0.32 10.21 14.94
CA GLY A 52 0.06 9.22 15.98
C GLY A 52 -1.20 8.39 15.74
N CYS A 53 -1.72 8.42 14.52
CA CYS A 53 -2.90 7.67 14.08
C CYS A 53 -2.54 6.72 12.95
N ILE A 54 -3.45 5.81 12.65
CA ILE A 54 -3.41 4.95 11.48
C ILE A 54 -4.33 5.53 10.41
N THR A 55 -3.77 5.87 9.25
CA THR A 55 -4.51 6.26 8.06
C THR A 55 -4.49 5.14 7.03
N GLY A 56 -5.68 4.59 6.72
CA GLY A 56 -5.86 3.64 5.62
C GLY A 56 -6.01 4.39 4.30
N LEU A 57 -5.30 3.96 3.25
CA LEU A 57 -5.44 4.45 1.89
C LEU A 57 -6.04 3.35 1.02
N ILE A 58 -7.28 3.55 0.58
CA ILE A 58 -8.06 2.57 -0.19
C ILE A 58 -8.45 3.12 -1.55
N GLY A 59 -9.01 2.27 -2.40
CA GLY A 59 -9.45 2.60 -3.75
C GLY A 59 -9.29 1.41 -4.71
N PRO A 60 -9.94 1.44 -5.88
CA PRO A 60 -9.80 0.38 -6.88
C PRO A 60 -8.37 0.27 -7.44
N ASN A 61 -8.12 -0.79 -8.21
CA ASN A 61 -6.87 -0.95 -8.93
C ASN A 61 -6.69 0.23 -9.92
N GLY A 62 -5.46 0.73 -10.05
CA GLY A 62 -5.18 1.91 -10.88
C GLY A 62 -5.61 3.25 -10.28
N ALA A 63 -6.16 3.29 -9.06
CA ALA A 63 -6.58 4.55 -8.41
C ALA A 63 -5.46 5.57 -8.10
N GLY A 64 -4.19 5.20 -8.27
CA GLY A 64 -3.04 6.07 -8.00
C GLY A 64 -2.38 5.89 -6.63
N LYS A 65 -2.85 4.94 -5.79
CA LYS A 65 -2.34 4.70 -4.41
C LYS A 65 -0.82 4.47 -4.35
N THR A 66 -0.33 3.50 -5.13
CA THR A 66 1.11 3.16 -5.19
C THR A 66 1.94 4.32 -5.73
N THR A 67 1.40 5.06 -6.71
CA THR A 67 2.04 6.26 -7.26
C THR A 67 2.14 7.37 -6.20
N LEU A 68 1.06 7.63 -5.46
CA LEU A 68 1.07 8.58 -4.34
C LEU A 68 2.11 8.18 -3.29
N PHE A 69 2.17 6.89 -2.93
CA PHE A 69 3.20 6.36 -2.04
C PHE A 69 4.62 6.60 -2.58
N ASN A 70 4.86 6.41 -3.88
CA ASN A 70 6.16 6.69 -4.49
C ASN A 70 6.54 8.18 -4.35
N LEU A 71 5.58 9.09 -4.53
CA LEU A 71 5.79 10.53 -4.39
C LEU A 71 6.11 10.92 -2.94
N LEU A 72 5.31 10.43 -1.98
CA LEU A 72 5.46 10.70 -0.54
C LEU A 72 6.67 10.00 0.10
N THR A 73 7.39 9.19 -0.67
CA THR A 73 8.63 8.52 -0.22
C THR A 73 9.86 8.93 -1.03
N GLY A 74 9.69 9.83 -2.01
CA GLY A 74 10.75 10.32 -2.88
C GLY A 74 11.27 9.29 -3.91
N PHE A 75 10.60 8.14 -4.05
CA PHE A 75 10.87 7.18 -5.13
C PHE A 75 10.46 7.71 -6.50
N ASP A 76 9.51 8.63 -6.49
CA ASP A 76 9.17 9.44 -7.64
C ASP A 76 9.09 10.93 -7.28
N ARG A 77 9.06 11.79 -8.29
CA ARG A 77 8.97 13.25 -8.13
C ARG A 77 7.65 13.77 -8.67
N PRO A 78 6.97 14.65 -7.93
CA PRO A 78 5.76 15.27 -8.43
C PRO A 78 6.07 16.22 -9.59
N ASP A 79 5.16 16.30 -10.56
CA ASP A 79 5.24 17.26 -11.66
C ASP A 79 4.88 18.67 -11.17
N THR A 80 3.88 18.75 -10.28
CA THR A 80 3.43 19.98 -9.62
C THR A 80 3.22 19.76 -8.12
N GLY A 81 3.16 20.85 -7.37
CA GLY A 81 2.85 20.81 -5.94
C GLY A 81 4.03 20.46 -5.07
N THR A 82 3.74 20.34 -3.78
CA THR A 82 4.73 20.04 -2.76
C THR A 82 4.14 19.15 -1.69
N TRP A 83 4.98 18.32 -1.08
CA TRP A 83 4.63 17.66 0.16
C TRP A 83 5.71 17.92 1.20
N SER A 84 5.29 17.90 2.46
CA SER A 84 6.11 18.22 3.61
C SER A 84 5.86 17.25 4.76
N MET A 85 6.85 17.14 5.64
CA MET A 85 6.70 16.49 6.93
C MET A 85 7.10 17.48 8.01
N ASP A 86 6.27 17.66 9.04
CA ASP A 86 6.48 18.65 10.12
C ASP A 86 6.83 20.05 9.58
N GLY A 87 6.14 20.48 8.50
CA GLY A 87 6.37 21.74 7.81
C GLY A 87 7.66 21.81 6.97
N GLN A 88 8.51 20.78 6.99
CA GLN A 88 9.70 20.71 6.14
C GLN A 88 9.37 20.06 4.79
N SER A 89 9.52 20.79 3.69
CA SER A 89 9.32 20.22 2.34
C SER A 89 10.32 19.08 2.04
N LEU A 90 9.81 17.95 1.55
CA LEU A 90 10.59 16.75 1.24
C LEU A 90 10.55 16.35 -0.25
N GLY A 91 9.67 16.95 -1.07
CA GLY A 91 9.39 16.50 -2.44
C GLY A 91 10.54 16.54 -3.48
N ARG A 92 11.71 17.07 -3.14
CA ARG A 92 12.91 17.05 -3.99
C ARG A 92 14.02 16.15 -3.47
N MET A 93 13.83 15.52 -2.31
CA MET A 93 14.80 14.66 -1.68
C MET A 93 14.81 13.26 -2.32
N TYR A 94 15.96 12.61 -2.30
CA TYR A 94 16.07 11.20 -2.66
C TYR A 94 15.51 10.30 -1.55
N PRO A 95 15.09 9.05 -1.85
CA PRO A 95 14.45 8.18 -0.86
C PRO A 95 15.23 7.98 0.44
N HIS A 96 16.57 7.85 0.35
CA HIS A 96 17.42 7.68 1.52
C HIS A 96 17.50 8.93 2.41
N GLN A 97 17.26 10.12 1.85
CA GLN A 97 17.19 11.37 2.61
C GLN A 97 15.84 11.51 3.30
N VAL A 98 14.76 11.13 2.61
CA VAL A 98 13.40 11.04 3.17
C VAL A 98 13.35 10.05 4.33
N ALA A 99 13.93 8.86 4.18
CA ALA A 99 14.05 7.87 5.25
C ALA A 99 14.79 8.40 6.48
N ARG A 100 15.89 9.13 6.28
CA ARG A 100 16.64 9.78 7.37
C ARG A 100 15.86 10.90 8.06
N LYS A 101 14.84 11.43 7.42
CA LYS A 101 13.93 12.42 7.99
C LYS A 101 12.81 11.79 8.80
N GLY A 102 12.56 10.49 8.65
CA GLY A 102 11.61 9.74 9.48
C GLY A 102 10.43 9.15 8.71
N VAL A 103 10.37 9.27 7.38
CA VAL A 103 9.35 8.61 6.56
C VAL A 103 9.93 7.35 5.93
N VAL A 104 9.48 6.18 6.38
CA VAL A 104 10.00 4.89 5.91
C VAL A 104 8.87 4.06 5.32
N ARG A 105 9.13 3.49 4.15
CA ARG A 105 8.20 2.59 3.46
C ARG A 105 8.68 1.16 3.46
N THR A 106 7.78 0.22 3.74
CA THR A 106 7.99 -1.20 3.43
C THR A 106 7.54 -1.48 2.00
N PHE A 107 8.24 -2.37 1.30
CA PHE A 107 7.89 -2.74 -0.07
C PHE A 107 6.99 -3.97 -0.08
N GLN A 108 6.06 -4.01 -1.03
CA GLN A 108 5.13 -5.12 -1.25
C GLN A 108 5.86 -6.45 -1.49
N LEU A 109 6.98 -6.44 -2.24
CA LEU A 109 7.81 -7.62 -2.45
C LEU A 109 8.91 -7.72 -1.40
N THR A 110 8.88 -8.79 -0.60
CA THR A 110 9.87 -9.00 0.46
C THR A 110 11.27 -9.16 -0.13
N LYS A 111 12.15 -8.20 0.15
CA LYS A 111 13.60 -8.27 -0.10
C LYS A 111 14.29 -8.63 1.21
N ALA A 112 13.91 -9.74 1.82
CA ALA A 112 14.69 -10.33 2.89
C ALA A 112 16.06 -10.75 2.32
N LEU A 113 17.14 -10.35 3.00
CA LEU A 113 18.49 -10.69 2.57
C LEU A 113 18.75 -12.14 2.99
N SER A 114 18.35 -13.07 2.11
CA SER A 114 18.22 -14.51 2.41
C SER A 114 19.51 -15.18 2.88
N LYS A 115 20.67 -14.61 2.53
CA LYS A 115 22.00 -15.11 2.92
C LYS A 115 22.49 -14.57 4.27
N LEU A 116 21.76 -13.65 4.89
CA LEU A 116 22.06 -13.11 6.21
C LEU A 116 21.16 -13.75 7.26
N THR A 117 21.61 -13.74 8.51
CA THR A 117 20.78 -14.15 9.64
C THR A 117 19.59 -13.20 9.81
N VAL A 118 18.56 -13.66 10.53
CA VAL A 118 17.42 -12.81 10.90
C VAL A 118 17.88 -11.59 11.71
N LEU A 119 18.79 -11.80 12.66
CA LEU A 119 19.40 -10.72 13.46
C LEU A 119 20.13 -9.69 12.59
N ASP A 120 20.97 -10.15 11.66
CA ASP A 120 21.73 -9.24 10.80
C ASP A 120 20.82 -8.47 9.83
N ASN A 121 19.72 -9.10 9.37
CA ASN A 121 18.72 -8.39 8.57
C ASN A 121 18.13 -7.19 9.32
N VAL A 122 17.84 -7.31 10.62
CA VAL A 122 17.33 -6.19 11.43
C VAL A 122 18.42 -5.16 11.69
N ARG A 123 19.63 -5.60 12.08
CA ARG A 123 20.76 -4.70 12.35
C ARG A 123 21.11 -3.79 11.17
N LEU A 124 20.93 -4.26 9.94
CA LEU A 124 21.15 -3.46 8.73
C LEU A 124 20.25 -2.22 8.62
N GLY A 125 19.12 -2.18 9.33
CA GLY A 125 18.28 -1.00 9.39
C GLY A 125 18.80 0.08 10.35
N ALA A 126 19.86 -0.19 11.12
CA ALA A 126 20.43 0.79 12.05
C ALA A 126 21.07 1.96 11.30
N THR A 127 20.92 3.17 11.83
CA THR A 127 21.44 4.41 11.23
C THR A 127 22.59 5.01 12.05
N GLY A 128 23.35 5.93 11.45
CA GLY A 128 24.39 6.69 12.17
C GLY A 128 25.60 5.85 12.62
N GLN A 129 25.91 4.76 11.91
CA GLN A 129 27.00 3.84 12.23
C GLN A 129 28.35 4.57 12.24
N ARG A 130 28.96 4.71 13.43
CA ARG A 130 30.26 5.39 13.59
C ARG A 130 31.38 4.64 12.85
N GLY A 131 31.25 3.32 12.75
CA GLY A 131 32.19 2.43 12.08
C GLY A 131 32.23 2.55 10.55
N GLU A 132 31.24 3.19 9.91
CA GLU A 132 31.22 3.38 8.44
C GLU A 132 32.21 4.46 7.96
N ARG A 133 32.84 5.19 8.88
CA ARG A 133 33.88 6.17 8.54
C ARG A 133 35.24 5.44 8.40
N ILE A 134 35.93 5.67 7.27
CA ILE A 134 37.18 4.98 6.89
C ILE A 134 38.21 4.88 8.03
N PHE A 135 38.39 5.96 8.80
CA PHE A 135 39.36 5.97 9.91
C PHE A 135 38.83 5.35 11.20
N ALA A 136 37.51 5.38 11.41
CA ALA A 136 36.87 4.82 12.60
C ALA A 136 36.69 3.29 12.51
N SER A 137 36.59 2.74 11.30
CA SER A 137 36.48 1.29 11.08
C SER A 137 37.69 0.51 11.61
N LEU A 138 38.90 1.09 11.49
CA LEU A 138 40.16 0.53 11.96
C LEU A 138 40.30 0.48 13.49
N VAL A 139 39.36 1.09 14.22
CA VAL A 139 39.47 1.31 15.65
C VAL A 139 38.22 0.77 16.36
N PRO A 140 38.18 -0.54 16.69
CA PRO A 140 36.97 -1.22 17.16
C PRO A 140 36.33 -0.61 18.41
N TRP A 141 37.11 -0.03 19.31
CA TRP A 141 36.55 0.57 20.54
C TRP A 141 35.64 1.78 20.28
N ILE A 142 35.71 2.40 19.09
CA ILE A 142 34.86 3.55 18.72
C ILE A 142 33.42 3.12 18.42
N TRP A 143 33.22 1.89 17.94
CA TRP A 143 31.91 1.41 17.47
C TRP A 143 31.37 0.19 18.22
N LYS A 144 32.19 -0.56 18.97
CA LYS A 144 31.73 -1.71 19.77
C LYS A 144 30.56 -1.40 20.73
N GLY A 145 30.58 -0.23 21.36
CA GLY A 145 29.48 0.20 22.23
C GLY A 145 28.17 0.36 21.46
N GLN A 146 28.24 1.02 20.29
CA GLN A 146 27.10 1.23 19.40
C GLN A 146 26.59 -0.09 18.82
N GLU A 147 27.48 -1.01 18.45
CA GLU A 147 27.10 -2.33 17.94
C GLU A 147 26.34 -3.16 19.00
N ARG A 148 26.73 -3.05 20.27
CA ARG A 148 25.99 -3.66 21.38
C ARG A 148 24.60 -3.07 21.52
N GLU A 149 24.47 -1.74 21.53
CA GLU A 149 23.17 -1.03 21.59
C GLU A 149 22.26 -1.41 20.40
N ILE A 150 22.84 -1.49 19.19
CA ILE A 150 22.15 -1.92 17.98
C ILE A 150 21.65 -3.36 18.09
N THR A 151 22.46 -4.24 18.67
CA THR A 151 22.11 -5.65 18.89
C THR A 151 21.00 -5.80 19.91
N GLU A 152 21.08 -5.06 21.02
CA GLU A 152 20.05 -5.05 22.07
C GLU A 152 18.71 -4.59 21.48
N ARG A 153 18.69 -3.47 20.76
CA ARG A 153 17.49 -2.99 20.07
C ARG A 153 16.97 -3.96 19.01
N ALA A 154 17.87 -4.59 18.23
CA ALA A 154 17.47 -5.58 17.23
C ALA A 154 16.78 -6.78 17.90
N ASN A 155 17.30 -7.27 19.03
CA ASN A 155 16.68 -8.35 19.80
C ASN A 155 15.32 -7.95 20.38
N GLU A 156 15.17 -6.71 20.88
CA GLU A 156 13.87 -6.19 21.33
C GLU A 156 12.84 -6.19 20.20
N LEU A 157 13.23 -5.75 18.99
CA LEU A 157 12.36 -5.80 17.82
C LEU A 157 12.04 -7.24 17.41
N LEU A 158 13.01 -8.15 17.40
CA LEU A 158 12.76 -9.55 17.09
C LEU A 158 11.80 -10.20 18.09
N ALA A 159 11.96 -9.94 19.39
CA ALA A 159 11.03 -10.40 20.42
C ALA A 159 9.62 -9.83 20.21
N ARG A 160 9.53 -8.53 19.90
CA ARG A 160 8.24 -7.87 19.59
C ARG A 160 7.51 -8.56 18.45
N PHE A 161 8.21 -8.97 17.40
CA PHE A 161 7.65 -9.66 16.23
C PHE A 161 7.66 -11.20 16.33
N LYS A 162 7.99 -11.77 17.51
CA LYS A 162 8.07 -13.22 17.75
C LYS A 162 9.03 -13.96 16.80
N LEU A 163 10.15 -13.33 16.48
CA LEU A 163 11.24 -13.86 15.65
C LEU A 163 12.54 -14.12 16.43
N ASP A 164 12.54 -13.89 17.75
CA ASP A 164 13.69 -14.04 18.65
C ASP A 164 14.28 -15.46 18.63
N THR A 165 13.43 -16.48 18.63
CA THR A 165 13.87 -17.90 18.55
C THR A 165 14.53 -18.27 17.22
N LYS A 166 14.43 -17.39 16.21
CA LYS A 166 15.01 -17.55 14.87
C LYS A 166 16.11 -16.55 14.57
N ALA A 167 16.60 -15.82 15.57
CA ALA A 167 17.59 -14.75 15.38
C ALA A 167 18.83 -15.20 14.59
N ASP A 168 19.30 -16.43 14.84
CA ASP A 168 20.48 -17.02 14.21
C ASP A 168 20.18 -17.80 12.92
N ASP A 169 18.89 -18.03 12.60
CA ASP A 169 18.50 -18.68 11.35
C ASP A 169 18.80 -17.77 10.16
N LEU A 170 19.07 -18.37 9.00
CA LEU A 170 19.12 -17.62 7.75
C LEU A 170 17.74 -17.09 7.38
N ALA A 171 17.63 -15.82 7.00
CA ALA A 171 16.34 -15.23 6.61
C ALA A 171 15.67 -15.96 5.42
N GLY A 172 16.45 -16.69 4.61
CA GLY A 172 15.95 -17.56 3.55
C GLY A 172 15.10 -18.75 4.04
N SER A 173 15.27 -19.21 5.28
CA SER A 173 14.48 -20.32 5.84
C SER A 173 13.11 -19.89 6.41
N LEU A 174 12.87 -18.58 6.52
CA LEU A 174 11.61 -18.05 7.03
C LEU A 174 10.45 -18.30 6.07
N SER A 175 9.27 -18.58 6.62
CA SER A 175 8.01 -18.59 5.85
C SER A 175 7.71 -17.20 5.27
N GLY A 176 6.90 -17.10 4.22
CA GLY A 176 6.57 -15.81 3.58
C GLY A 176 6.06 -14.76 4.58
N GLY A 177 5.19 -15.20 5.49
CA GLY A 177 4.70 -14.37 6.58
C GLY A 177 5.76 -13.93 7.59
N GLN A 178 6.67 -14.83 7.99
CA GLN A 178 7.80 -14.48 8.87
C GLN A 178 8.75 -13.49 8.19
N ARG A 179 8.93 -13.58 6.87
CA ARG A 179 9.71 -12.59 6.11
C ARG A 179 9.09 -11.21 6.18
N LYS A 180 7.76 -11.09 6.06
CA LYS A 180 7.06 -9.80 6.22
C LYS A 180 7.28 -9.18 7.60
N LEU A 181 7.17 -9.98 8.67
CA LEU A 181 7.47 -9.54 10.03
C LEU A 181 8.93 -9.05 10.17
N LEU A 182 9.89 -9.78 9.58
CA LEU A 182 11.30 -9.38 9.58
C LEU A 182 11.52 -8.04 8.87
N GLU A 183 10.81 -7.79 7.77
CA GLU A 183 10.91 -6.51 7.07
C GLU A 183 10.37 -5.33 7.87
N MET A 184 9.25 -5.54 8.58
CA MET A 184 8.74 -4.54 9.52
C MET A 184 9.75 -4.26 10.63
N ALA A 185 10.33 -5.31 11.23
CA ALA A 185 11.37 -5.17 12.25
C ALA A 185 12.58 -4.36 11.73
N ARG A 186 13.05 -4.68 10.52
CA ARG A 186 14.14 -3.95 9.86
C ARG A 186 13.79 -2.49 9.60
N ALA A 187 12.57 -2.20 9.14
CA ALA A 187 12.13 -0.83 8.90
C ALA A 187 12.12 -0.01 10.20
N LEU A 188 11.62 -0.58 11.29
CA LEU A 188 11.53 0.06 12.60
C LEU A 188 12.88 0.26 13.31
N MET A 189 13.92 -0.44 12.85
CA MET A 189 15.28 -0.22 13.33
C MET A 189 15.76 1.22 13.06
N THR A 190 15.23 1.87 12.02
CA THR A 190 15.53 3.28 11.68
C THR A 190 14.90 4.31 12.63
N SER A 191 14.02 3.89 13.55
CA SER A 191 13.21 4.77 14.40
C SER A 191 12.42 5.82 13.59
N PRO A 192 11.56 5.39 12.64
CA PRO A 192 10.79 6.33 11.84
C PRO A 192 9.81 7.14 12.69
N SER A 193 9.32 8.25 12.15
CA SER A 193 8.16 8.99 12.68
C SER A 193 6.88 8.62 11.95
N VAL A 194 7.01 8.24 10.67
CA VAL A 194 5.93 7.74 9.83
C VAL A 194 6.38 6.44 9.17
N VAL A 195 5.58 5.39 9.33
CA VAL A 195 5.76 4.14 8.59
C VAL A 195 4.65 3.98 7.55
N MET A 196 5.05 3.74 6.30
CA MET A 196 4.15 3.53 5.16
C MET A 196 4.18 2.05 4.75
N LEU A 197 3.03 1.38 4.82
CA LEU A 197 2.91 -0.06 4.56
C LEU A 197 2.10 -0.30 3.29
N ASP A 198 2.68 -0.96 2.29
CA ASP A 198 2.02 -1.22 1.01
C ASP A 198 1.56 -2.69 0.97
N GLU A 199 0.26 -2.92 1.11
CA GLU A 199 -0.40 -4.24 1.17
C GLU A 199 0.28 -5.23 2.14
N PRO A 200 0.41 -4.86 3.44
CA PRO A 200 1.12 -5.67 4.41
C PRO A 200 0.48 -7.06 4.59
N MET A 201 -0.80 -7.25 4.28
CA MET A 201 -1.51 -8.53 4.48
C MET A 201 -1.52 -9.44 3.24
N ALA A 202 -1.17 -8.94 2.05
CA ALA A 202 -1.23 -9.72 0.80
C ALA A 202 -0.44 -11.04 0.86
N GLY A 203 -1.06 -12.17 0.51
CA GLY A 203 -0.40 -13.48 0.51
C GLY A 203 0.00 -14.00 1.90
N VAL A 204 -0.63 -13.50 2.97
CA VAL A 204 -0.44 -13.96 4.35
C VAL A 204 -1.65 -14.79 4.79
N ASN A 205 -1.42 -15.86 5.55
CA ASN A 205 -2.53 -16.66 6.08
C ASN A 205 -3.27 -15.93 7.22
N PRO A 206 -4.57 -16.23 7.45
CA PRO A 206 -5.39 -15.46 8.40
C PRO A 206 -4.84 -15.39 9.83
N ALA A 207 -4.24 -16.48 10.32
CA ALA A 207 -3.66 -16.53 11.66
C ALA A 207 -2.52 -15.52 11.84
N LEU A 208 -1.70 -15.32 10.80
CA LEU A 208 -0.60 -14.38 10.85
C LEU A 208 -1.03 -12.95 10.54
N THR A 209 -2.05 -12.75 9.70
CA THR A 209 -2.72 -11.46 9.49
C THR A 209 -3.10 -10.85 10.84
N GLN A 210 -3.79 -11.59 11.70
CA GLN A 210 -4.18 -11.10 13.03
C GLN A 210 -2.98 -10.69 13.91
N SER A 211 -1.87 -11.44 13.84
CA SER A 211 -0.64 -11.05 14.54
C SER A 211 -0.04 -9.75 13.97
N LEU A 212 0.01 -9.60 12.65
CA LEU A 212 0.50 -8.40 11.97
C LEU A 212 -0.34 -7.18 12.32
N LEU A 213 -1.68 -7.31 12.29
CA LEU A 213 -2.60 -6.25 12.70
C LEU A 213 -2.33 -5.82 14.14
N GLY A 214 -2.19 -6.78 15.06
CA GLY A 214 -1.83 -6.48 16.46
C GLY A 214 -0.50 -5.71 16.58
N HIS A 215 0.51 -6.06 15.79
CA HIS A 215 1.77 -5.32 15.76
C HIS A 215 1.58 -3.91 15.21
N ILE A 216 0.82 -3.72 14.13
CA ILE A 216 0.52 -2.40 13.57
C ILE A 216 -0.21 -1.52 14.58
N LYS A 217 -1.24 -2.05 15.27
CA LYS A 217 -1.94 -1.32 16.34
C LYS A 217 -0.97 -0.89 17.44
N SER A 218 -0.09 -1.80 17.88
CA SER A 218 0.90 -1.49 18.92
C SER A 218 1.90 -0.40 18.51
N LEU A 219 2.25 -0.28 17.22
CA LEU A 219 3.13 0.80 16.75
C LEU A 219 2.45 2.17 16.91
N ARG A 220 1.18 2.25 16.53
CA ARG A 220 0.35 3.44 16.72
C ARG A 220 0.17 3.77 18.20
N ASP A 221 -0.06 2.77 19.05
CA ASP A 221 -0.17 2.99 20.50
C ASP A 221 1.14 3.49 21.12
N ASP A 222 2.30 3.10 20.58
CA ASP A 222 3.61 3.66 20.95
C ASP A 222 3.81 5.12 20.48
N GLY A 223 2.87 5.67 19.70
CA GLY A 223 2.88 7.04 19.17
C GLY A 223 3.41 7.17 17.74
N MET A 224 3.65 6.07 17.03
CA MET A 224 4.04 6.08 15.61
C MET A 224 2.86 6.49 14.72
N THR A 225 3.11 7.27 13.67
CA THR A 225 2.11 7.44 12.61
C THR A 225 2.22 6.29 11.61
N VAL A 226 1.11 5.64 11.28
CA VAL A 226 1.06 4.57 10.28
C VAL A 226 0.19 5.00 9.12
N VAL A 227 0.69 4.85 7.89
CA VAL A 227 -0.14 4.94 6.68
C VAL A 227 -0.06 3.60 5.99
N PHE A 228 -1.18 3.02 5.57
CA PHE A 228 -1.14 1.74 4.88
C PHE A 228 -2.12 1.65 3.72
N VAL A 229 -1.74 0.88 2.70
CA VAL A 229 -2.62 0.54 1.58
C VAL A 229 -3.13 -0.87 1.81
N GLU A 230 -4.44 -1.05 1.76
CA GLU A 230 -5.11 -2.35 1.74
C GLU A 230 -6.35 -2.29 0.85
N HIS A 231 -6.81 -3.47 0.43
CA HIS A 231 -8.07 -3.64 -0.30
C HIS A 231 -9.13 -4.36 0.55
N ASP A 232 -8.73 -5.04 1.63
CA ASP A 232 -9.63 -5.71 2.57
C ASP A 232 -10.30 -4.69 3.51
N MET A 233 -11.62 -4.53 3.38
CA MET A 233 -12.42 -3.59 4.19
C MET A 233 -12.51 -3.98 5.66
N ASP A 234 -12.42 -5.27 5.99
CA ASP A 234 -12.44 -5.72 7.38
C ASP A 234 -11.14 -5.34 8.08
N VAL A 235 -10.00 -5.44 7.38
CA VAL A 235 -8.72 -4.94 7.87
C VAL A 235 -8.76 -3.43 8.07
N ILE A 236 -9.32 -2.69 7.11
CA ILE A 236 -9.45 -1.23 7.18
C ILE A 236 -10.27 -0.81 8.40
N ARG A 237 -11.42 -1.44 8.62
CA ARG A 237 -12.28 -1.20 9.78
C ARG A 237 -11.64 -1.58 11.10
N ASP A 238 -10.86 -2.66 11.13
CA ASP A 238 -10.26 -3.16 12.38
C ASP A 238 -9.15 -2.24 12.93
N ILE A 239 -8.36 -1.61 12.04
CA ILE A 239 -7.12 -0.94 12.49
C ILE A 239 -7.06 0.57 12.22
N SER A 240 -7.78 1.10 11.23
CA SER A 240 -7.64 2.49 10.81
C SER A 240 -8.35 3.44 11.77
N ASP A 241 -7.76 4.59 12.09
CA ASP A 241 -8.47 5.68 12.77
C ASP A 241 -9.15 6.61 11.73
N TRP A 242 -8.55 6.74 10.55
CA TRP A 242 -9.04 7.54 9.43
C TRP A 242 -8.78 6.84 8.11
N VAL A 243 -9.63 7.07 7.10
CA VAL A 243 -9.51 6.43 5.80
C VAL A 243 -9.59 7.47 4.70
N VAL A 244 -8.67 7.36 3.75
CA VAL A 244 -8.62 8.16 2.52
C VAL A 244 -8.91 7.23 1.35
N VAL A 245 -9.86 7.62 0.51
CA VAL A 245 -10.27 6.85 -0.66
C VAL A 245 -9.79 7.57 -1.91
N MET A 246 -9.02 6.87 -2.74
CA MET A 246 -8.60 7.36 -4.04
C MET A 246 -9.36 6.69 -5.17
N ALA A 247 -9.65 7.44 -6.23
CA ALA A 247 -10.06 6.91 -7.52
C ALA A 247 -9.54 7.82 -8.64
N GLN A 248 -9.13 7.24 -9.77
CA GLN A 248 -8.64 7.98 -10.94
C GLN A 248 -7.56 9.03 -10.59
N GLY A 249 -6.65 8.69 -9.68
CA GLY A 249 -5.56 9.55 -9.25
C GLY A 249 -5.92 10.63 -8.22
N SER A 250 -7.19 10.81 -7.89
CA SER A 250 -7.68 11.87 -6.99
C SER A 250 -8.19 11.30 -5.67
N VAL A 251 -8.19 12.12 -4.60
CA VAL A 251 -8.90 11.78 -3.35
C VAL A 251 -10.39 12.07 -3.56
N ILE A 252 -11.23 11.03 -3.43
CA ILE A 252 -12.68 11.12 -3.67
C ILE A 252 -13.49 11.14 -2.38
N ALA A 253 -12.93 10.62 -1.29
CA ALA A 253 -13.55 10.64 0.02
C ALA A 253 -12.49 10.54 1.13
N GLU A 254 -12.84 11.11 2.28
CA GLU A 254 -12.15 10.90 3.54
C GLU A 254 -13.19 10.74 4.65
N SER A 255 -13.01 9.74 5.51
CA SER A 255 -13.92 9.53 6.66
C SER A 255 -13.32 8.61 7.71
N THR A 256 -14.05 8.43 8.81
CA THR A 256 -13.83 7.28 9.71
C THR A 256 -14.21 5.96 9.00
N PRO A 257 -13.68 4.80 9.43
CA PRO A 257 -13.95 3.53 8.78
C PRO A 257 -15.43 3.10 8.78
N ASP A 258 -16.17 3.46 9.84
CA ASP A 258 -17.58 3.09 10.01
C ASP A 258 -18.50 3.81 9.00
N GLU A 259 -18.10 4.99 8.51
CA GLU A 259 -18.90 5.80 7.60
C GLU A 259 -18.63 5.54 6.11
N LEU A 260 -17.59 4.76 5.79
CA LEU A 260 -17.17 4.50 4.40
C LEU A 260 -18.26 3.83 3.57
N SER A 261 -18.94 2.82 4.13
CA SER A 261 -19.91 2.02 3.37
C SER A 261 -21.18 2.78 2.99
N SER A 262 -21.48 3.90 3.65
CA SER A 262 -22.59 4.79 3.27
C SER A 262 -22.19 5.91 2.33
N ASN A 263 -20.89 6.05 2.01
CA ASN A 263 -20.40 7.10 1.15
C ASN A 263 -20.63 6.73 -0.32
N THR A 264 -21.50 7.47 -1.01
CA THR A 264 -21.87 7.21 -2.40
C THR A 264 -20.67 7.25 -3.34
N ALA A 265 -19.71 8.17 -3.16
CA ALA A 265 -18.53 8.24 -4.02
C ALA A 265 -17.64 6.99 -3.89
N VAL A 266 -17.55 6.43 -2.68
CA VAL A 266 -16.83 5.18 -2.42
C VAL A 266 -17.54 4.01 -3.09
N VAL A 267 -18.86 3.90 -2.92
CA VAL A 267 -19.68 2.85 -3.54
C VAL A 267 -19.57 2.92 -5.07
N ASP A 268 -19.72 4.10 -5.66
CA ASP A 268 -19.64 4.31 -7.11
C ASP A 268 -18.25 3.96 -7.66
N ALA A 269 -17.17 4.31 -6.96
CA ALA A 269 -15.81 4.00 -7.39
C ALA A 269 -15.54 2.48 -7.40
N TYR A 270 -16.05 1.75 -6.41
CA TYR A 270 -15.87 0.30 -6.33
C TYR A 270 -16.80 -0.46 -7.29
N LEU A 271 -18.07 -0.06 -7.42
CA LEU A 271 -19.01 -0.66 -8.37
C LEU A 271 -18.68 -0.33 -9.83
N GLY A 272 -18.30 0.92 -10.11
CA GLY A 272 -17.88 1.36 -11.44
C GLY A 272 -16.62 0.65 -11.93
N SER A 273 -15.70 0.28 -11.03
CA SER A 273 -14.49 -0.48 -11.39
C SER A 273 -14.76 -1.95 -11.76
N HIS A 274 -15.91 -2.50 -11.37
CA HIS A 274 -16.37 -3.80 -11.86
C HIS A 274 -17.13 -3.70 -13.21
N HIS A 275 -17.32 -2.49 -13.75
CA HIS A 275 -18.06 -2.22 -14.98
C HIS A 275 -17.17 -1.78 -16.17
N ASP A 276 -15.84 -1.94 -16.10
CA ASP A 276 -14.94 -1.62 -17.23
C ASP A 276 -15.04 -2.60 -18.42
N GLN A 277 -15.96 -3.56 -18.36
CA GLN A 277 -16.58 -4.15 -19.55
C GLN A 277 -18.07 -3.82 -19.47
N ALA A 278 -18.55 -2.94 -20.36
CA ALA A 278 -19.98 -2.70 -20.49
C ALA A 278 -20.63 -4.02 -20.89
N LEU A 279 -21.26 -4.71 -19.94
CA LEU A 279 -21.98 -5.93 -20.22
C LEU A 279 -23.21 -5.55 -21.05
N GLU A 280 -23.20 -5.93 -22.32
CA GLU A 280 -24.30 -5.67 -23.25
C GLU A 280 -25.32 -6.80 -23.13
N PHE A 281 -26.59 -6.45 -22.91
CA PHE A 281 -27.71 -7.39 -22.87
C PHE A 281 -28.83 -6.93 -23.82
N ASP A 282 -29.52 -7.88 -24.45
CA ASP A 282 -30.74 -7.59 -25.23
C ASP A 282 -31.95 -7.25 -24.34
N ASP A 283 -33.06 -6.84 -24.95
CA ASP A 283 -34.32 -6.52 -24.24
C ASP A 283 -34.91 -7.71 -23.45
N ASN A 284 -34.39 -8.92 -23.66
CA ASN A 284 -34.79 -10.14 -22.95
C ASN A 284 -33.78 -10.54 -21.86
N GLY A 285 -32.72 -9.75 -21.64
CA GLY A 285 -31.69 -10.01 -20.63
C GLY A 285 -30.64 -11.03 -21.05
N ASN A 286 -30.55 -11.40 -22.33
CA ASN A 286 -29.49 -12.30 -22.81
C ASN A 286 -28.22 -11.49 -23.12
N PRO A 287 -27.02 -12.00 -22.76
CA PRO A 287 -25.77 -11.32 -23.11
C PRO A 287 -25.61 -11.25 -24.63
N VAL A 288 -25.19 -10.10 -25.14
CA VAL A 288 -24.95 -9.83 -26.57
C VAL A 288 -23.55 -9.25 -26.80
N GLY A 289 -23.13 -9.13 -28.06
CA GLY A 289 -21.82 -8.56 -28.39
C GLY A 289 -20.65 -9.32 -27.75
N GLU A 290 -19.67 -8.59 -27.22
CA GLU A 290 -18.51 -9.16 -26.51
C GLU A 290 -18.91 -9.87 -25.20
N THR A 291 -20.04 -9.49 -24.61
CA THR A 291 -20.56 -10.10 -23.37
C THR A 291 -21.07 -11.52 -23.61
N ALA A 292 -21.64 -11.80 -24.78
CA ALA A 292 -22.03 -13.16 -25.17
C ALA A 292 -20.82 -14.09 -25.30
N VAL A 293 -19.70 -13.55 -25.82
CA VAL A 293 -18.45 -14.31 -26.01
C VAL A 293 -17.84 -14.65 -24.66
N LEU A 294 -17.79 -13.70 -23.73
CA LEU A 294 -17.32 -13.92 -22.37
C LEU A 294 -18.19 -14.92 -21.60
N ALA A 295 -19.52 -14.81 -21.72
CA ALA A 295 -20.45 -15.73 -21.07
C ALA A 295 -20.31 -17.18 -21.60
N ALA A 296 -20.06 -17.34 -22.89
CA ALA A 296 -19.79 -18.65 -23.49
C ALA A 296 -18.46 -19.24 -22.99
N ALA A 297 -17.40 -18.42 -22.94
CA ALA A 297 -16.09 -18.82 -22.44
C ALA A 297 -16.12 -19.25 -20.96
N LEU A 298 -16.86 -18.51 -20.12
CA LEU A 298 -17.06 -18.85 -18.71
C LEU A 298 -17.85 -20.16 -18.54
N ALA A 299 -18.91 -20.36 -19.33
CA ALA A 299 -19.70 -21.60 -19.28
C ALA A 299 -18.87 -22.83 -19.71
N GLU A 300 -17.99 -22.67 -20.70
CA GLU A 300 -17.11 -23.75 -21.16
C GLU A 300 -16.03 -24.08 -20.13
N ALA A 301 -15.43 -23.05 -19.51
CA ALA A 301 -14.47 -23.22 -18.41
C ALA A 301 -15.10 -23.84 -17.15
N GLU A 302 -16.35 -23.50 -16.81
CA GLU A 302 -17.09 -24.15 -15.71
C GLU A 302 -17.32 -25.64 -15.97
N VAL A 303 -17.64 -26.02 -17.21
CA VAL A 303 -17.81 -27.43 -17.61
C VAL A 303 -16.49 -28.19 -17.50
N GLU A 304 -15.39 -27.62 -17.97
CA GLU A 304 -14.06 -28.25 -17.87
C GLU A 304 -13.60 -28.36 -16.40
N THR A 305 -13.89 -27.35 -15.58
CA THR A 305 -13.59 -27.34 -14.14
C THR A 305 -14.41 -28.41 -13.41
N LEU A 306 -15.67 -28.64 -13.81
CA LEU A 306 -16.51 -29.73 -13.31
C LEU A 306 -16.00 -31.12 -13.69
N GLU A 307 -15.51 -31.29 -14.91
CA GLU A 307 -14.97 -32.58 -15.39
C GLU A 307 -13.63 -32.94 -14.74
N THR A 308 -12.83 -31.93 -14.38
CA THR A 308 -11.53 -32.10 -13.72
C THR A 308 -11.60 -32.07 -12.19
N GLY A 309 -12.78 -31.76 -11.62
CA GLY A 309 -13.03 -31.74 -10.17
C GLY A 309 -12.51 -30.51 -9.44
N GLY A 310 -12.37 -29.38 -10.13
CA GLY A 310 -11.94 -28.09 -9.59
C GLY A 310 -13.05 -27.28 -8.90
N ASP A 311 -12.70 -26.10 -8.38
CA ASP A 311 -13.61 -25.20 -7.66
C ASP A 311 -14.32 -24.25 -8.64
N LEU A 312 -15.65 -24.28 -8.65
CA LEU A 312 -16.51 -23.48 -9.53
C LEU A 312 -16.50 -21.98 -9.23
N SER A 313 -15.95 -21.56 -8.09
CA SER A 313 -15.90 -20.15 -7.73
C SER A 313 -14.84 -19.34 -8.50
N GLU A 314 -13.87 -20.02 -9.14
CA GLU A 314 -12.82 -19.42 -9.98
C GLU A 314 -12.49 -20.34 -11.18
N PRO A 315 -13.28 -20.30 -12.27
CA PRO A 315 -13.01 -21.12 -13.46
C PRO A 315 -11.72 -20.67 -14.19
N ASP A 316 -10.88 -21.64 -14.61
CA ASP A 316 -9.60 -21.39 -15.25
C ASP A 316 -9.78 -20.98 -16.73
N ILE A 317 -9.71 -19.68 -16.99
CA ILE A 317 -9.97 -19.07 -18.31
C ILE A 317 -8.72 -18.87 -19.17
N ASP A 318 -7.53 -19.18 -18.65
CA ASP A 318 -6.25 -18.91 -19.34
C ASP A 318 -5.91 -19.92 -20.46
N ASN A 319 -6.72 -20.97 -20.64
CA ASN A 319 -6.42 -22.10 -21.53
C ASN A 319 -7.43 -22.34 -22.67
N LEU A 320 -8.24 -21.33 -22.99
CA LEU A 320 -9.26 -21.42 -24.05
C LEU A 320 -8.63 -21.61 -25.46
N PRO A 321 -9.31 -22.33 -26.37
CA PRO A 321 -8.80 -22.63 -27.72
C PRO A 321 -8.57 -21.36 -28.56
N ALA A 322 -7.54 -21.43 -29.41
CA ALA A 322 -6.96 -20.28 -30.12
C ALA A 322 -7.89 -19.58 -31.14
N ASP A 323 -9.06 -20.15 -31.44
CA ASP A 323 -10.07 -19.56 -32.32
C ASP A 323 -10.91 -18.46 -31.64
N LEU A 324 -11.05 -18.48 -30.31
CA LEU A 324 -11.70 -17.40 -29.55
C LEU A 324 -10.80 -16.17 -29.34
N ALA A 325 -9.49 -16.36 -29.17
CA ALA A 325 -8.52 -15.28 -28.95
C ALA A 325 -8.45 -14.27 -30.10
N ALA A 326 -8.70 -14.71 -31.34
CA ALA A 326 -8.67 -13.86 -32.53
C ALA A 326 -9.81 -12.84 -32.61
N THR A 327 -10.91 -13.05 -31.88
CA THR A 327 -12.07 -12.15 -31.90
C THR A 327 -11.90 -10.97 -30.93
N LEU A 328 -11.12 -11.17 -29.86
CA LEU A 328 -10.82 -10.16 -28.83
C LEU A 328 -9.76 -9.13 -29.26
N GLU A 329 -8.97 -9.39 -30.31
CA GLU A 329 -7.91 -8.48 -30.79
C GLU A 329 -8.35 -7.50 -31.90
N SER A 330 -9.63 -7.52 -32.33
CA SER A 330 -10.13 -6.65 -33.41
C SER A 330 -11.08 -5.55 -32.94
N SER A 331 -10.56 -4.51 -32.27
CA SER A 331 -11.29 -3.25 -32.11
C SER A 331 -11.41 -2.51 -33.47
N PRO A 332 -12.55 -1.87 -33.81
CA PRO A 332 -12.65 -1.06 -35.01
C PRO A 332 -11.95 0.31 -34.82
N GLU A 333 -11.09 0.69 -35.76
CA GLU A 333 -10.54 2.06 -35.87
C GLU A 333 -11.67 3.10 -35.97
N GLU A 334 -11.66 4.12 -35.10
CA GLU A 334 -12.48 5.32 -35.25
C GLU A 334 -12.23 6.00 -36.61
N PRO A 335 -13.29 6.46 -37.32
CA PRO A 335 -13.10 7.16 -38.58
C PRO A 335 -12.62 8.59 -38.32
N ARG A 336 -11.39 8.89 -38.78
CA ARG A 336 -10.88 10.26 -38.89
C ARG A 336 -11.79 11.09 -39.79
N GLY A 337 -12.50 12.06 -39.19
CA GLY A 337 -13.27 13.06 -39.92
C GLY A 337 -12.39 13.89 -40.87
N ARG A 338 -12.69 13.84 -42.17
CA ARG A 338 -12.21 14.82 -43.15
C ARG A 338 -13.21 15.96 -43.26
N HIS A 339 -12.80 17.13 -42.80
CA HIS A 339 -13.27 18.39 -43.32
C HIS A 339 -12.86 18.50 -44.80
N GLU A 340 -13.82 18.73 -45.69
CA GLU A 340 -13.63 19.62 -46.84
C GLU A 340 -14.99 20.07 -47.40
N LYS A 341 -15.13 21.39 -47.49
CA LYS A 341 -16.17 22.17 -48.18
C LYS A 341 -15.92 22.13 -49.70
N PRO A 342 -16.87 22.48 -50.60
CA PRO A 342 -17.71 23.70 -50.55
C PRO A 342 -19.21 23.49 -50.38
#